data_AF-A0A1Z7M3R7-F1
#
_entry.id   AF-A0A1Z7M3R7-F1
#
_cell.length_a   1.000
_cell.length_b   1.000
_cell.length_c   1.000
_cell.angle_alpha   90.00
_cell.angle_beta   90.00
_cell.angle_gamma   90.00
#
_symmetry.space_group_name_H-M   'P 1'
#
loop_
_entity.id
_entity.type
_entity.pdbx_description
1 polymer ?
#
loop_
_entity_poly.entity_id
_entity_poly.type
_entity_poly.pdbx_seq_one_letter_code
_entity_poly.pdbx_strand_id
1 'polypeptide(L)'
;MVKREDLYGIAYYKKAVYYGSTKPDLRFRIAWNKKDDTLEAAVWKEPYCYDVTPEEEIERKVFSADDEGLCQITDWINEKAN
;
A
#
# COMPACT_ATOMS: atom_id res chain seq x y z
N MET A 1 2.87 6.94 11.33
CA MET A 1 3.68 7.26 10.14
C MET A 1 4.51 6.06 9.78
N VAL A 2 4.33 5.55 8.57
CA VAL A 2 5.06 4.44 7.96
C VAL A 2 6.36 4.97 7.38
N LYS A 3 7.47 4.26 7.58
CA LYS A 3 8.78 4.59 7.01
C LYS A 3 9.18 3.56 5.96
N ARG A 4 10.14 3.90 5.11
CA ARG A 4 10.64 2.99 4.07
C ARG A 4 11.15 1.68 4.67
N GLU A 5 11.78 1.72 5.83
CA GLU A 5 12.34 0.54 6.52
C GLU A 5 11.25 -0.40 7.07
N ASP A 6 10.02 0.08 7.22
CA ASP A 6 8.86 -0.73 7.62
C ASP A 6 8.31 -1.57 6.44
N LEU A 7 8.75 -1.29 5.21
CA LEU A 7 8.36 -2.01 4.00
C LEU A 7 9.40 -3.03 3.57
N TYR A 8 8.92 -4.18 3.09
CA TYR A 8 9.78 -5.20 2.47
C TYR A 8 10.40 -4.69 1.16
N GLY A 9 11.47 -5.36 0.70
CA GLY A 9 12.04 -5.11 -0.62
C GLY A 9 11.17 -5.67 -1.76
N ILE A 10 11.38 -5.19 -2.99
CA ILE A 10 10.62 -5.54 -4.20
C ILE A 10 10.44 -7.06 -4.40
N ALA A 11 11.46 -7.86 -4.08
CA ALA A 11 11.42 -9.31 -4.22
C ALA A 11 10.31 -9.99 -3.39
N TYR A 12 9.86 -9.37 -2.29
CA TYR A 12 8.72 -9.83 -1.52
C TYR A 12 7.41 -9.63 -2.29
N TYR A 13 7.17 -8.41 -2.79
CA TYR A 13 5.91 -8.07 -3.49
C TYR A 13 5.71 -8.87 -4.78
N LYS A 14 6.80 -9.28 -5.44
CA LYS A 14 6.74 -10.20 -6.59
C LYS A 14 6.20 -11.60 -6.25
N LYS A 15 6.11 -11.94 -4.96
CA LYS A 15 5.66 -13.26 -4.46
C LYS A 15 4.38 -13.17 -3.65
N ALA A 16 4.14 -12.06 -2.95
CA ALA A 16 3.05 -11.93 -2.00
C ALA A 16 2.48 -10.51 -1.95
N VAL A 17 1.21 -10.40 -1.57
CA VAL A 17 0.57 -9.13 -1.22
C VAL A 17 0.94 -8.79 0.23
N TYR A 18 1.19 -7.52 0.51
CA TYR A 18 1.41 -7.02 1.85
C TYR A 18 0.17 -6.28 2.36
N TYR A 19 -0.21 -6.53 3.60
CA TYR A 19 -1.25 -5.81 4.32
C TYR A 19 -0.63 -5.19 5.55
N GLY A 20 -0.96 -3.94 5.83
CA GLY A 20 -0.49 -3.23 7.01
C GLY A 20 -1.51 -2.23 7.51
N SER A 21 -1.15 -1.57 8.62
CA SER A 21 -1.98 -0.54 9.24
C SER A 21 -1.08 0.55 9.82
N THR A 22 -1.53 1.80 9.76
CA THR A 22 -0.92 2.94 10.44
C THR A 22 -1.95 3.67 11.26
N LYS A 23 -1.50 4.29 12.36
CA LYS A 23 -2.33 5.17 13.16
C LYS A 23 -2.49 6.55 12.50
N PRO A 24 -3.64 7.22 12.68
CA PRO A 24 -4.89 6.70 13.24
C PRO A 24 -5.72 5.92 12.20
N ASP A 25 -6.21 4.74 12.57
CA ASP A 25 -7.28 3.96 11.92
C ASP A 25 -7.22 3.79 10.38
N LEU A 26 -6.02 3.75 9.80
CA LEU A 26 -5.82 3.56 8.36
C LEU A 26 -5.17 2.20 8.08
N ARG A 27 -5.81 1.43 7.19
CA ARG A 27 -5.28 0.17 6.66
C ARG A 27 -4.74 0.41 5.26
N PHE A 28 -3.74 -0.39 4.89
CA PHE A 28 -3.17 -0.34 3.56
C PHE A 28 -2.81 -1.73 3.04
N ARG A 29 -2.76 -1.82 1.71
CA ARG A 29 -2.35 -3.01 0.96
C ARG A 29 -1.36 -2.59 -0.11
N ILE A 30 -0.31 -3.38 -0.31
CA ILE A 30 0.63 -3.21 -1.42
C ILE A 30 0.67 -4.53 -2.20
N ALA A 31 0.37 -4.46 -3.50
CA ALA A 31 0.36 -5.60 -4.40
C ALA A 31 1.15 -5.31 -5.67
N TRP A 32 1.86 -6.31 -6.17
CA TRP A 32 2.54 -6.22 -7.45
C TRP A 32 1.61 -6.58 -8.60
N ASN A 33 1.58 -5.71 -9.61
CA ASN A 33 0.97 -5.98 -10.89
C ASN A 33 2.03 -6.55 -11.85
N LYS A 34 1.95 -7.86 -12.09
CA LYS A 34 2.89 -8.60 -12.95
C LYS A 34 2.87 -8.17 -14.41
N LYS A 35 1.76 -7.63 -14.92
CA LYS A 35 1.64 -7.25 -16.35
C LYS A 35 2.40 -5.97 -16.64
N ASP A 36 2.25 -4.99 -15.74
CA ASP A 36 2.80 -3.64 -15.93
C ASP A 36 4.12 -3.44 -15.16
N ASP A 37 4.56 -4.45 -14.38
CA ASP A 37 5.69 -4.41 -13.46
C ASP A 37 5.64 -3.21 -12.50
N THR A 38 4.46 -2.98 -11.91
CA THR A 38 4.19 -1.86 -10.98
C THR A 38 3.71 -2.34 -9.61
N LEU A 39 3.75 -1.45 -8.63
CA LEU A 39 3.15 -1.66 -7.31
C LEU A 39 1.86 -0.85 -7.20
N GLU A 40 0.77 -1.49 -6.85
CA GLU A 40 -0.48 -0.85 -6.45
C GLU A 40 -0.52 -0.75 -4.93
N ALA A 41 -0.57 0.46 -4.39
CA ALA A 41 -0.93 0.69 -3.00
C ALA A 41 -2.41 1.05 -2.91
N ALA A 42 -3.10 0.48 -1.94
CA ALA A 42 -4.47 0.78 -1.61
C ALA A 42 -4.56 1.19 -0.14
N VAL A 43 -5.41 2.17 0.20
CA VAL A 43 -5.68 2.60 1.57
C VAL A 43 -7.18 2.66 1.82
N TRP A 44 -7.60 2.34 3.05
CA TRP A 44 -8.99 2.45 3.50
C TRP A 44 -9.03 2.58 5.02
N LYS A 45 -10.16 3.07 5.54
CA LYS A 45 -10.36 3.21 6.99
C LYS A 45 -10.78 1.87 7.61
N GLU A 46 -10.46 1.71 8.88
CA GLU A 46 -11.05 0.65 9.72
C GLU A 46 -12.60 0.70 9.71
N PRO A 47 -13.30 -0.40 10.02
CA PRO A 47 -12.81 -1.66 10.62
C PRO A 47 -12.59 -2.82 9.65
N TYR A 48 -12.98 -2.66 8.39
CA TYR A 48 -13.07 -3.75 7.44
C TYR A 48 -11.72 -4.15 6.84
N CYS A 49 -11.64 -5.39 6.34
CA CYS A 49 -10.51 -5.82 5.50
C CYS A 49 -10.77 -5.45 4.03
N TYR A 50 -9.71 -5.41 3.23
CA TYR A 50 -9.76 -5.01 1.83
C TYR A 50 -10.88 -5.67 1.02
N ASP A 51 -11.14 -6.97 1.24
CA ASP A 51 -12.09 -7.74 0.44
C ASP A 51 -13.57 -7.42 0.74
N VAL A 52 -13.85 -6.80 1.89
CA VAL A 52 -15.23 -6.46 2.32
C VAL A 52 -15.46 -4.95 2.43
N THR A 53 -14.40 -4.14 2.38
CA THR A 53 -14.52 -2.69 2.23
C THR A 53 -15.09 -2.37 0.84
N PRO A 54 -16.14 -1.53 0.72
CA PRO A 54 -16.67 -1.10 -0.57
C PRO A 54 -15.60 -0.49 -1.47
N GLU A 55 -15.65 -0.74 -2.79
CA GLU A 55 -14.61 -0.28 -3.70
C GLU A 55 -14.46 1.25 -3.74
N GLU A 56 -15.57 1.96 -3.54
CA GLU A 56 -15.66 3.42 -3.45
C GLU A 56 -14.99 4.01 -2.19
N GLU A 57 -14.79 3.20 -1.15
CA GLU A 57 -14.09 3.59 0.09
C GLU A 57 -12.59 3.27 0.04
N ILE A 58 -12.13 2.58 -1.00
CA ILE A 58 -10.72 2.21 -1.18
C ILE A 58 -10.06 3.15 -2.19
N GLU A 59 -9.13 3.95 -1.71
CA GLU A 59 -8.26 4.73 -2.58
C GLU A 59 -7.09 3.89 -3.06
N ARG A 60 -6.77 3.94 -4.36
CA ARG A 60 -5.67 3.18 -4.97
C ARG A 60 -4.77 4.11 -5.76
N LYS A 61 -3.46 3.82 -5.73
CA LYS A 61 -2.46 4.52 -6.52
C LYS A 61 -1.36 3.55 -6.95
N VAL A 62 -0.89 3.73 -8.19
CA VAL A 62 0.14 2.89 -8.81
C VAL A 62 1.48 3.62 -8.76
N PHE A 63 2.53 2.85 -8.49
CA PHE A 63 3.91 3.32 -8.34
C PHE A 63 4.87 2.36 -9.07
N SER A 64 6.09 2.82 -9.32
CA SER A 64 7.16 1.98 -9.87
C SER A 64 7.53 0.84 -8.92
N ALA A 65 7.91 -0.32 -9.47
CA ALA A 65 8.38 -1.46 -8.68
C ALA A 65 9.89 -1.37 -8.37
N ASP A 66 10.31 -0.24 -7.81
CA ASP A 66 11.68 0.06 -7.39
C ASP A 66 11.71 0.74 -6.01
N ASP A 67 12.91 1.10 -5.53
CA ASP A 67 13.07 1.68 -4.20
C ASP A 67 12.45 3.09 -4.09
N GLU A 68 12.48 3.86 -5.18
CA GLU A 68 11.84 5.18 -5.25
C GLU A 68 10.32 5.05 -5.12
N GLY A 69 9.72 4.10 -5.83
CA GLY A 69 8.29 3.79 -5.72
C GLY A 69 7.89 3.37 -4.30
N LEU A 70 8.73 2.62 -3.59
CA LEU A 70 8.48 2.28 -2.18
C LEU A 70 8.52 3.51 -1.26
N CYS A 71 9.46 4.44 -1.47
CA CYS A 71 9.47 5.71 -0.75
C CYS A 71 8.20 6.52 -1.02
N GLN A 72 7.80 6.64 -2.29
CA GLN A 72 6.57 7.34 -2.69
C GLN A 72 5.31 6.70 -2.10
N ILE A 73 5.27 5.37 -1.98
CA ILE A 73 4.17 4.66 -1.31
C ILE A 73 4.10 5.07 0.17
N THR A 74 5.23 5.12 0.89
CA THR A 74 5.21 5.52 2.30
C THR A 74 4.77 6.95 2.50
N ASP A 75 5.21 7.87 1.64
CA ASP A 75 4.79 9.27 1.67
C ASP A 75 3.29 9.40 1.45
N TRP A 76 2.75 8.69 0.46
CA TRP A 76 1.34 8.71 0.13
C TRP A 76 0.47 8.08 1.23
N ILE A 77 0.88 6.96 1.83
CA ILE A 77 0.16 6.37 2.97
C ILE A 77 0.15 7.35 4.16
N ASN A 78 1.26 8.04 4.43
CA ASN A 78 1.34 9.03 5.49
C ASN A 78 0.47 10.25 5.23
N GLU A 79 0.40 10.73 3.98
CA GLU A 79 -0.50 11.81 3.57
C GLU A 79 -1.96 11.44 3.86
N LYS A 80 -2.34 10.18 3.60
CA LYS A 80 -3.70 9.67 3.83
C LYS A 80 -4.04 9.37 5.29
N ALA A 81 -3.03 9.26 6.13
CA ALA A 81 -3.18 9.07 7.57
C ALA A 81 -3.29 10.38 8.36
N ASN A 82 -3.15 11.54 7.72
CA ASN A 82 -3.24 12.85 8.36
C ASN A 82 -4.67 13.38 8.46
#